data_AF-A0A960SY15-F1
#
_entry.id   AF-A0A960SY15-F1
#
_cell.length_a   1.000
_cell.length_b   1.000
_cell.length_c   1.000
_cell.angle_alpha   90.00
_cell.angle_beta   90.00
_cell.angle_gamma   90.00
#
_symmetry.space_group_name_H-M   'P 1'
#
loop_
_entity.id
_entity.type
_entity.pdbx_description
1 polymer ?
#
loop_
_entity_poly.entity_id
_entity_poly.type
_entity_poly.pdbx_seq_one_letter_code
_entity_poly.pdbx_strand_id
1 'polypeptide(L)'
;MPSVLLALSIASAGAQTWQFDFGSGPVEAGYTAVTASTVYSAGTGYGFIDYTSVGASAANVYDADRGAPDNLRRDFCASSSGPIAFQLDLPYGNYEVTLLSGDNTQPAGGTLADGRRWSRFVSSEAGSFATENVTLNIHSGLMRLVLDGPGGRFNALTVTKVTTPTIFIAGDSTVTDQGSPP
;
A
#
# COMPACT_ATOMS: atom_id res chain seq x y z
N MET A 1 50.82 23.91 -15.33
CA MET A 1 49.60 23.83 -14.51
C MET A 1 48.91 22.51 -14.87
N PRO A 2 48.91 21.46 -14.02
CA PRO A 2 48.15 20.26 -14.34
C PRO A 2 46.67 20.49 -13.98
N SER A 3 45.79 20.28 -14.95
CA SER A 3 44.34 20.30 -14.75
C SER A 3 43.91 18.99 -14.08
N VAL A 4 43.32 19.08 -12.89
CA VAL A 4 42.66 17.95 -12.22
C VAL A 4 41.24 17.87 -12.78
N LEU A 5 40.95 16.79 -13.50
CA LEU A 5 39.59 16.47 -13.94
C LEU A 5 38.86 15.76 -12.79
N LEU A 6 37.90 16.45 -12.17
CA LEU A 6 37.02 15.85 -11.16
C LEU A 6 35.90 15.10 -11.89
N ALA A 7 36.01 13.78 -11.98
CA ALA A 7 34.92 12.95 -12.47
C ALA A 7 33.88 12.78 -11.35
N LEU A 8 32.75 13.48 -11.45
CA LEU A 8 31.59 13.26 -10.59
C LEU A 8 30.84 12.04 -11.12
N SER A 9 31.01 10.87 -10.50
CA SER A 9 30.16 9.71 -10.80
C SER A 9 28.79 9.96 -10.17
N ILE A 10 27.77 10.22 -10.99
CA ILE A 10 26.38 10.23 -10.53
C ILE A 10 25.99 8.76 -10.37
N ALA A 11 26.02 8.25 -9.13
CA ALA A 11 25.37 6.99 -8.84
C ALA A 11 23.86 7.21 -9.07
N SER A 12 23.29 6.53 -10.06
CA SER A 12 21.84 6.36 -10.10
C SER A 12 21.50 5.50 -8.88
N ALA A 13 21.02 6.14 -7.81
CA ALA A 13 20.33 5.42 -6.76
C ALA A 13 19.16 4.71 -7.45
N GLY A 14 19.15 3.38 -7.41
CA GLY A 14 18.00 2.61 -7.87
C GLY A 14 16.73 3.14 -7.19
N ALA A 15 15.59 3.05 -7.87
CA ALA A 15 14.32 3.47 -7.29
C ALA A 15 14.14 2.77 -5.94
N GLN A 16 13.88 3.56 -4.89
CA GLN A 16 13.65 3.00 -3.56
C GLN A 16 12.31 2.27 -3.56
N THR A 17 12.32 0.99 -3.23
CA THR A 17 11.14 0.13 -3.26
C THR A 17 10.92 -0.52 -1.89
N TRP A 18 9.67 -0.57 -1.46
CA TRP A 18 9.19 -1.30 -0.31
C TRP A 18 8.21 -2.37 -0.78
N GLN A 19 8.37 -3.59 -0.29
CA GLN A 19 7.58 -4.75 -0.67
C GLN A 19 7.11 -5.46 0.60
N PHE A 20 5.80 -5.67 0.72
CA PHE A 20 5.16 -6.31 1.86
C PHE A 20 4.29 -7.46 1.40
N ASP A 21 4.48 -8.62 2.03
CA ASP A 21 3.71 -9.82 1.83
C ASP A 21 2.86 -10.05 3.09
N PHE A 22 1.56 -10.13 2.91
CA PHE A 22 0.59 -10.08 4.00
C PHE A 22 -0.01 -11.45 4.26
N GLY A 23 0.09 -11.89 5.50
CA GLY A 23 -0.45 -13.16 5.93
C GLY A 23 0.56 -13.94 6.77
N SER A 24 0.12 -15.10 7.25
CA SER A 24 0.90 -15.98 8.13
C SER A 24 1.57 -17.15 7.40
N GLY A 25 1.49 -17.18 6.06
CA GLY A 25 2.11 -18.19 5.20
C GLY A 25 3.60 -17.95 4.94
N PRO A 26 4.20 -18.74 4.03
CA PRO A 26 5.55 -18.51 3.56
C PRO A 26 5.68 -17.18 2.83
N VAL A 27 6.67 -16.39 3.23
CA VAL A 27 6.93 -15.06 2.66
C VAL A 27 7.63 -15.18 1.31
N GLU A 28 7.14 -14.45 0.32
CA GLU A 28 7.78 -14.36 -1.00
C GLU A 28 9.18 -13.75 -0.92
N ALA A 29 10.11 -14.25 -1.74
CA ALA A 29 11.48 -13.79 -1.72
C ALA A 29 11.58 -12.29 -2.07
N GLY A 30 12.24 -11.51 -1.21
CA GLY A 30 12.39 -10.05 -1.38
C GLY A 30 11.30 -9.21 -0.71
N TYR A 31 10.24 -9.85 -0.22
CA TYR A 31 9.15 -9.18 0.49
C TYR A 31 9.37 -9.19 2.01
N THR A 32 8.82 -8.17 2.67
CA THR A 32 8.77 -8.07 4.14
C THR A 32 7.48 -8.69 4.65
N ALA A 33 7.58 -9.60 5.62
CA ALA A 33 6.41 -10.22 6.23
C ALA A 33 5.56 -9.22 7.02
N VAL A 34 4.24 -9.26 6.81
CA VAL A 34 3.24 -8.52 7.59
C VAL A 34 2.13 -9.48 8.00
N THR A 35 2.03 -9.78 9.29
CA THR A 35 0.97 -10.65 9.84
C THR A 35 -0.10 -9.81 10.52
N ALA A 36 -1.18 -10.45 10.96
CA ALA A 36 -2.20 -9.78 11.77
C ALA A 36 -1.66 -9.20 13.09
N SER A 37 -0.48 -9.64 13.55
CA SER A 37 0.18 -9.08 14.75
C SER A 37 1.09 -7.89 14.47
N THR A 38 1.31 -7.52 13.20
CA THR A 38 2.21 -6.42 12.81
C THR A 38 1.57 -5.07 13.08
N VAL A 39 1.58 -4.65 14.34
CA VAL A 39 1.14 -3.32 14.77
C VAL A 39 2.16 -2.27 14.35
N TYR A 40 1.68 -1.13 13.86
CA TYR A 40 2.56 0.00 13.51
C TYR A 40 3.42 0.42 14.70
N SER A 41 4.71 0.66 14.42
CA SER A 41 5.61 1.33 15.34
C SER A 41 6.53 2.28 14.58
N ALA A 42 6.90 3.42 15.19
CA ALA A 42 7.86 4.34 14.59
C ALA A 42 9.26 3.74 14.42
N GLY A 43 9.58 2.67 15.16
CA GLY A 43 10.87 1.97 15.03
C GLY A 43 10.94 1.10 13.77
N THR A 44 9.84 0.47 13.38
CA THR A 44 9.73 -0.29 12.12
C THR A 44 9.36 0.60 10.95
N GLY A 45 8.62 1.69 11.20
CA GLY A 45 8.12 2.60 10.18
C GLY A 45 6.95 2.06 9.37
N TYR A 46 6.37 0.92 9.77
CA TYR A 46 5.19 0.34 9.12
C TYR A 46 4.39 -0.54 10.07
N GLY A 47 3.12 -0.77 9.71
CA GLY A 47 2.24 -1.75 10.35
C GLY A 47 0.77 -1.31 10.37
N PHE A 48 -0.07 -2.13 10.99
CA PHE A 48 -1.49 -1.85 11.13
C PHE A 48 -1.78 -0.82 12.23
N ILE A 49 -2.78 0.00 11.96
CA ILE A 49 -3.37 0.94 12.90
C ILE A 49 -4.89 0.74 12.97
N ASP A 50 -5.50 1.17 14.07
CA ASP A 50 -6.93 1.42 14.12
C ASP A 50 -7.24 2.68 13.30
N TYR A 51 -7.94 2.52 12.18
CA TYR A 51 -8.31 3.64 11.31
C TYR A 51 -9.25 4.65 12.00
N THR A 52 -10.10 4.18 12.91
CA THR A 52 -11.13 5.02 13.55
C THR A 52 -10.58 5.90 14.66
N SER A 53 -9.65 5.36 15.46
CA SER A 53 -8.99 6.08 16.56
C SER A 53 -7.60 6.61 16.19
N VAL A 54 -7.08 6.24 15.01
CA VAL A 54 -5.74 6.55 14.49
C VAL A 54 -4.60 6.14 15.46
N GLY A 55 -4.85 5.11 16.26
CA GLY A 55 -3.88 4.53 17.20
C GLY A 55 -3.23 3.28 16.65
N ALA A 56 -1.99 2.99 17.04
CA ALA A 56 -1.32 1.74 16.69
C ALA A 56 -2.09 0.54 17.28
N SER A 57 -2.71 -0.25 16.41
CA SER A 57 -3.52 -1.42 16.78
C SER A 57 -3.75 -2.31 15.58
N ALA A 58 -3.75 -3.62 15.81
CA ALA A 58 -4.15 -4.63 14.83
C ALA A 58 -5.29 -5.51 15.38
N ALA A 59 -6.03 -5.04 16.39
CA ALA A 59 -7.04 -5.83 17.10
C ALA A 59 -8.16 -6.36 16.19
N ASN A 60 -8.48 -5.63 15.12
CA ASN A 60 -9.50 -6.02 14.14
C ASN A 60 -8.90 -6.66 12.89
N VAL A 61 -7.61 -6.98 12.89
CA VAL A 61 -6.94 -7.64 11.78
C VAL A 61 -6.84 -9.14 12.08
N TYR A 62 -7.14 -9.96 11.10
CA TYR A 62 -6.81 -11.38 11.10
C TYR A 62 -6.03 -11.72 9.83
N ASP A 63 -5.28 -12.81 9.88
CA ASP A 63 -4.65 -13.39 8.71
C ASP A 63 -5.18 -14.80 8.44
N ALA A 64 -5.06 -15.24 7.20
CA ALA A 64 -5.38 -16.59 6.80
C ALA A 64 -4.51 -16.99 5.62
N ASP A 65 -4.10 -18.26 5.59
CA ASP A 65 -3.38 -18.88 4.49
C ASP A 65 -4.23 -20.00 3.85
N ARG A 66 -4.45 -19.89 2.54
CA ARG A 66 -5.21 -20.85 1.71
C ARG A 66 -4.33 -21.93 1.08
N GLY A 67 -3.02 -21.82 1.19
CA GLY A 67 -2.05 -22.83 0.72
C GLY A 67 -1.67 -22.76 -0.76
N ALA A 68 -2.39 -21.98 -1.56
CA ALA A 68 -2.26 -21.88 -3.01
C ALA A 68 -2.84 -20.53 -3.48
N PRO A 69 -2.49 -20.02 -4.68
CA PRO A 69 -1.67 -20.64 -5.72
C PRO A 69 -0.16 -20.39 -5.64
N ASP A 70 0.28 -19.31 -4.99
CA ASP A 70 1.69 -18.97 -4.74
C ASP A 70 1.80 -18.15 -3.44
N ASN A 71 3.02 -17.77 -3.04
CA ASN A 71 3.22 -17.06 -1.77
C ASN A 71 2.48 -15.72 -1.73
N LEU A 72 2.50 -14.91 -2.81
CA LEU A 72 1.84 -13.61 -2.81
C LEU A 72 0.30 -13.66 -2.83
N ARG A 73 -0.30 -14.80 -3.18
CA ARG A 73 -1.76 -14.93 -3.36
C ARG A 73 -2.41 -15.88 -2.36
N ARG A 74 -1.65 -16.76 -1.73
CA ARG A 74 -2.21 -17.80 -0.85
C ARG A 74 -2.75 -17.23 0.44
N ASP A 75 -2.15 -16.16 0.95
CA ASP A 75 -2.48 -15.58 2.24
C ASP A 75 -2.77 -14.09 2.13
N PHE A 76 -3.34 -13.58 3.21
CA PHE A 76 -3.76 -12.20 3.33
C PHE A 76 -3.87 -11.78 4.77
N CYS A 77 -3.86 -10.45 4.98
CA CYS A 77 -4.46 -9.81 6.14
C CYS A 77 -5.81 -9.17 5.78
N ALA A 78 -6.76 -9.25 6.70
CA ALA A 78 -8.13 -8.80 6.47
C ALA A 78 -8.79 -8.27 7.75
N SER A 79 -9.88 -7.53 7.60
CA SER A 79 -10.65 -7.01 8.73
C SER A 79 -11.65 -8.03 9.25
N SER A 80 -11.65 -8.26 10.56
CA SER A 80 -12.71 -8.99 11.28
C SER A 80 -13.95 -8.11 11.49
N SER A 81 -13.79 -6.79 11.58
CA SER A 81 -14.89 -5.82 11.69
C SER A 81 -14.44 -4.41 11.31
N GLY A 82 -15.24 -3.72 10.48
CA GLY A 82 -14.98 -2.34 10.07
C GLY A 82 -13.76 -2.17 9.14
N PRO A 83 -13.31 -0.92 8.89
CA PRO A 83 -12.16 -0.65 8.05
C PRO A 83 -10.84 -1.00 8.78
N ILE A 84 -9.84 -1.44 8.01
CA ILE A 84 -8.46 -1.61 8.49
C ILE A 84 -7.51 -0.73 7.69
N ALA A 85 -6.45 -0.26 8.34
CA ALA A 85 -5.46 0.60 7.70
C ALA A 85 -4.04 0.10 7.94
N PHE A 86 -3.27 0.00 6.86
CA PHE A 86 -1.84 -0.23 6.90
C PHE A 86 -1.12 1.12 6.72
N GLN A 87 -0.26 1.49 7.68
CA GLN A 87 0.54 2.69 7.63
C GLN A 87 1.98 2.36 7.23
N LEU A 88 2.57 3.21 6.41
CA LEU A 88 3.96 3.15 6.00
C LEU A 88 4.57 4.56 6.02
N ASP A 89 5.65 4.73 6.77
CA ASP A 89 6.43 5.95 6.78
C ASP A 89 7.24 6.05 5.48
N LEU A 90 7.05 7.15 4.76
CA LEU A 90 7.64 7.39 3.45
C LEU A 90 8.22 8.80 3.40
N PRO A 91 9.45 8.99 2.91
CA PRO A 91 9.96 10.31 2.62
C PRO A 91 9.06 11.06 1.64
N TYR A 92 9.12 12.38 1.62
CA TYR A 92 8.39 13.16 0.62
C TYR A 92 8.79 12.76 -0.81
N GLY A 93 7.81 12.70 -1.70
CA GLY A 93 8.03 12.35 -3.11
C GLY A 93 6.83 11.74 -3.81
N ASN A 94 7.03 11.34 -5.06
CA ASN A 94 6.05 10.63 -5.85
C ASN A 94 6.31 9.13 -5.78
N TYR A 95 5.24 8.34 -5.71
CA TYR A 95 5.30 6.90 -5.55
C TYR A 95 4.31 6.21 -6.48
N GLU A 96 4.73 5.11 -7.07
CA GLU A 96 3.82 4.13 -7.67
C GLU A 96 3.49 3.09 -6.60
N VAL A 97 2.21 2.88 -6.34
CA VAL A 97 1.70 2.00 -5.29
C VAL A 97 0.81 0.95 -5.92
N THR A 98 1.21 -0.31 -5.77
CA THR A 98 0.50 -1.47 -6.31
C THR A 98 0.01 -2.36 -5.17
N LEU A 99 -1.31 -2.53 -5.06
CA LEU A 99 -1.94 -3.47 -4.15
C LEU A 99 -2.44 -4.69 -4.92
N LEU A 100 -2.05 -5.88 -4.47
CA LEU A 100 -2.68 -7.14 -4.82
C LEU A 100 -3.73 -7.51 -3.76
N SER A 101 -4.96 -7.79 -4.20
CA SER A 101 -6.09 -8.12 -3.33
C SER A 101 -6.93 -9.25 -3.92
N GLY A 102 -7.25 -10.26 -3.10
CA GLY A 102 -8.11 -11.38 -3.48
C GLY A 102 -8.11 -12.50 -2.44
N ASP A 103 -8.98 -13.50 -2.64
CA ASP A 103 -9.03 -14.71 -1.82
C ASP A 103 -9.38 -15.90 -2.72
N ASN A 104 -8.61 -16.99 -2.61
CA ASN A 104 -8.81 -18.17 -3.43
C ASN A 104 -10.14 -18.90 -3.14
N THR A 105 -10.75 -18.64 -1.99
CA THR A 105 -11.89 -19.42 -1.48
C THR A 105 -13.16 -18.60 -1.24
N GLN A 106 -13.05 -17.28 -1.17
CA GLN A 106 -14.16 -16.38 -0.89
C GLN A 106 -14.10 -15.17 -1.83
N PRO A 107 -15.24 -14.56 -2.18
CA PRO A 107 -15.23 -13.25 -2.82
C PRO A 107 -14.56 -12.20 -1.93
N ALA A 108 -13.81 -11.28 -2.53
CA ALA A 108 -13.12 -10.21 -1.83
C ALA A 108 -13.41 -8.86 -2.49
N GLY A 109 -13.79 -7.85 -1.71
CA GLY A 109 -14.11 -6.51 -2.22
C GLY A 109 -13.85 -5.42 -1.19
N GLY A 110 -13.71 -4.18 -1.64
CA GLY A 110 -13.39 -3.06 -0.75
C GLY A 110 -13.25 -1.75 -1.50
N THR A 111 -12.95 -0.69 -0.76
CA THR A 111 -12.53 0.59 -1.34
C THR A 111 -11.15 0.87 -0.78
N LEU A 112 -10.21 1.27 -1.63
CA LEU A 112 -8.96 1.84 -1.13
C LEU A 112 -9.14 3.33 -0.87
N ALA A 113 -8.64 3.76 0.27
CA ALA A 113 -8.52 5.17 0.61
C ALA A 113 -7.19 5.47 1.30
N ASP A 114 -6.68 6.67 1.09
CA ASP A 114 -5.58 7.29 1.86
C ASP A 114 -5.97 8.73 2.17
N GLY A 115 -6.82 8.90 3.17
CA GLY A 115 -7.43 10.19 3.50
C GLY A 115 -8.36 10.79 2.42
N ARG A 116 -8.33 10.26 1.19
CA ARG A 116 -9.25 10.49 0.06
C ARG A 116 -9.63 9.13 -0.52
N ARG A 117 -10.86 8.97 -1.03
CA ARG A 117 -11.31 7.71 -1.66
C ARG A 117 -10.69 7.60 -3.05
N TRP A 118 -9.96 6.52 -3.31
CA TRP A 118 -9.15 6.40 -4.53
C TRP A 118 -9.83 5.57 -5.61
N SER A 119 -10.35 4.40 -5.21
CA SER A 119 -10.90 3.43 -6.13
C SER A 119 -11.79 2.44 -5.40
N ARG A 120 -12.92 2.10 -6.02
CA ARG A 120 -13.76 0.99 -5.58
C ARG A 120 -13.17 -0.29 -6.18
N PHE A 121 -12.75 -1.22 -5.33
CA PHE A 121 -12.48 -2.59 -5.74
C PHE A 121 -13.82 -3.20 -6.04
N VAL A 122 -14.06 -3.43 -7.32
CA VAL A 122 -15.19 -4.25 -7.73
C VAL A 122 -14.81 -5.67 -7.35
N SER A 123 -15.47 -6.15 -6.29
CA SER A 123 -15.51 -7.54 -5.82
C SER A 123 -14.87 -8.54 -6.79
N SER A 124 -13.75 -9.16 -6.40
CA SER A 124 -13.26 -10.35 -7.08
C SER A 124 -14.10 -11.55 -6.64
N GLU A 125 -14.47 -12.41 -7.59
CA GLU A 125 -15.04 -13.73 -7.26
C GLU A 125 -13.99 -14.58 -6.54
N ALA A 126 -14.43 -15.60 -5.79
CA ALA A 126 -13.50 -16.56 -5.19
C ALA A 126 -12.55 -17.13 -6.26
N GLY A 127 -11.25 -17.16 -5.98
CA GLY A 127 -10.23 -17.60 -6.93
C GLY A 127 -9.67 -16.47 -7.83
N SER A 128 -10.26 -15.28 -7.77
CA SER A 128 -9.81 -14.12 -8.55
C SER A 128 -9.08 -13.10 -7.69
N PHE A 129 -8.03 -12.50 -8.26
CA PHE A 129 -7.20 -11.50 -7.62
C PHE A 129 -7.13 -10.25 -8.51
N ALA A 130 -7.34 -9.09 -7.90
CA ALA A 130 -7.20 -7.79 -8.54
C ALA A 130 -5.86 -7.16 -8.17
N THR A 131 -5.25 -6.47 -9.13
CA THR A 131 -4.08 -5.63 -8.91
C THR A 131 -4.47 -4.19 -9.21
N GLU A 132 -4.41 -3.33 -8.21
CA GLU A 132 -4.68 -1.91 -8.37
C GLU A 132 -3.37 -1.14 -8.27
N ASN A 133 -3.17 -0.22 -9.21
CA ASN A 133 -1.97 0.61 -9.30
C ASN A 133 -2.38 2.09 -9.29
N VAL A 134 -1.74 2.87 -8.43
CA VAL A 134 -1.96 4.30 -8.30
C VAL A 134 -0.65 5.05 -8.14
N THR A 135 -0.59 6.28 -8.64
CA THR A 135 0.51 7.20 -8.37
C THR A 135 0.11 8.19 -7.28
N LEU A 136 0.96 8.32 -6.26
CA LEU A 136 0.73 9.18 -5.10
C LEU A 136 1.82 10.22 -4.96
N ASN A 137 1.42 11.43 -4.57
CA ASN A 137 2.36 12.41 -4.04
C ASN A 137 2.27 12.41 -2.51
N ILE A 138 3.33 11.96 -1.85
CA ILE A 138 3.43 11.96 -0.39
C ILE A 138 4.09 13.26 0.07
N HIS A 139 3.35 14.05 0.83
CA HIS A 139 3.81 15.31 1.45
C HIS A 139 3.62 15.32 2.98
N SER A 140 3.04 14.26 3.53
CA SER A 140 2.76 14.06 4.96
C SER A 140 3.87 13.30 5.69
N GLY A 141 4.73 12.60 4.94
CA GLY A 141 5.80 11.76 5.48
C GLY A 141 5.36 10.32 5.74
N LEU A 142 4.13 9.98 5.37
CA LEU A 142 3.55 8.65 5.51
C LEU A 142 2.47 8.44 4.45
N MET A 143 2.21 7.17 4.15
CA MET A 143 1.05 6.71 3.40
C MET A 143 0.16 5.88 4.33
N ARG A 144 -1.16 6.00 4.17
CA ARG A 144 -2.11 5.12 4.85
C ARG A 144 -3.01 4.44 3.83
N LEU A 145 -2.89 3.13 3.72
CA LEU A 145 -3.74 2.35 2.84
C LEU A 145 -4.89 1.73 3.64
N VAL A 146 -6.11 2.17 3.36
CA VAL A 146 -7.31 1.76 4.08
C VAL A 146 -8.14 0.83 3.20
N LEU A 147 -8.50 -0.34 3.72
CA LEU A 147 -9.54 -1.18 3.13
C LEU A 147 -10.83 -0.96 3.90
N ASP A 148 -11.78 -0.29 3.23
CA ASP A 148 -13.13 -0.03 3.74
C ASP A 148 -14.15 -0.81 2.91
N GLY A 149 -14.76 -1.83 3.51
CA GLY A 149 -15.78 -2.66 2.87
C GLY A 149 -15.68 -4.16 3.21
N PRO A 150 -16.77 -4.91 2.99
CA PRO A 150 -16.82 -6.33 3.30
C PRO A 150 -15.92 -7.12 2.37
N GLY A 151 -14.98 -7.88 2.94
CA GLY A 151 -14.16 -8.82 2.19
C GLY A 151 -12.82 -8.27 1.70
N GLY A 152 -12.41 -7.06 2.06
CA GLY A 152 -11.12 -6.50 1.63
C GLY A 152 -9.95 -7.33 2.13
N ARG A 153 -8.95 -7.55 1.26
CA ARG A 153 -7.73 -8.31 1.55
C ARG A 153 -6.48 -7.50 1.20
N PHE A 154 -5.51 -7.47 2.10
CA PHE A 154 -4.13 -7.17 1.73
C PHE A 154 -3.46 -8.51 1.46
N ASN A 155 -3.06 -8.78 0.22
CA ASN A 155 -2.20 -9.93 -0.08
C ASN A 155 -0.75 -9.48 -0.26
N ALA A 156 -0.52 -8.49 -1.14
CA ALA A 156 0.81 -7.93 -1.33
C ALA A 156 0.75 -6.42 -1.65
N LEU A 157 1.72 -5.67 -1.15
CA LEU A 157 1.88 -4.24 -1.42
C LEU A 157 3.28 -3.97 -1.95
N THR A 158 3.37 -3.29 -3.08
CA THR A 158 4.62 -2.74 -3.60
C THR A 158 4.51 -1.23 -3.69
N VAL A 159 5.46 -0.52 -3.09
CA VAL A 159 5.58 0.94 -3.15
C VAL A 159 6.93 1.26 -3.75
N THR A 160 6.97 1.98 -4.86
CA THR A 160 8.22 2.36 -5.52
C THR A 160 8.27 3.86 -5.65
N LYS A 161 9.34 4.48 -5.16
CA LYS A 161 9.58 5.91 -5.35
C LYS A 161 9.89 6.17 -6.82
N VAL A 162 9.11 7.04 -7.45
CA VAL A 162 9.25 7.38 -8.87
C VAL A 162 9.70 8.83 -9.04
N THR A 163 10.54 9.04 -10.05
CA THR A 163 10.92 10.38 -10.49
C THR A 163 10.03 10.75 -11.68
N THR A 164 8.90 11.38 -11.41
CA THR A 164 7.97 11.84 -12.45
C THR A 164 8.08 13.35 -12.65
N PRO A 165 7.98 13.87 -13.88
CA PRO A 165 7.84 15.30 -14.10
C PRO A 165 6.50 15.76 -13.50
N THR A 166 6.55 16.68 -12.54
CA THR A 166 5.36 17.29 -11.96
C THR A 166 4.76 18.30 -12.92
N ILE A 167 3.53 18.05 -13.40
CA ILE A 167 2.74 19.06 -14.10
C ILE A 167 1.92 19.81 -13.04
N PHE A 168 2.19 21.10 -12.86
CA PHE A 168 1.34 21.97 -12.04
C PHE A 168 0.18 22.47 -12.90
N ILE A 169 -1.03 21.97 -12.64
CA ILE A 169 -2.25 22.50 -13.22
C ILE A 169 -2.82 23.51 -12.23
N ALA A 170 -2.70 24.80 -12.54
CA ALA A 170 -3.37 25.86 -11.79
C ALA A 170 -4.79 26.04 -12.33
N GLY A 171 -5.79 25.99 -11.46
CA GLY A 171 -7.17 26.24 -11.82
C GLY A 171 -8.04 26.51 -10.60
N ASP A 172 -9.30 26.85 -10.85
CA ASP A 172 -10.28 27.10 -9.80
C ASP A 172 -10.89 25.78 -9.29
N SER A 173 -12.01 25.87 -8.57
CA SER A 173 -12.77 24.74 -8.02
C SER A 173 -13.21 23.68 -9.05
N THR A 174 -13.10 23.95 -10.36
CA THR A 174 -13.36 22.98 -11.44
C THR A 174 -12.15 22.14 -11.84
N VAL A 175 -10.95 22.47 -11.32
CA VAL A 175 -9.67 21.83 -11.68
C VAL A 175 -9.08 21.00 -10.53
N THR A 176 -9.54 21.21 -9.29
CA THR A 176 -9.09 20.43 -8.13
C THR A 176 -9.72 19.04 -8.09
N ASP A 177 -8.94 18.02 -7.73
CA ASP A 177 -9.45 16.72 -7.27
C ASP A 177 -10.45 16.93 -6.13
N GLN A 178 -11.75 16.75 -6.40
CA GLN A 178 -12.79 16.91 -5.41
C GLN A 178 -12.91 15.66 -4.56
N GLY A 179 -12.67 15.79 -3.24
CA GLY A 179 -12.73 14.70 -2.27
C GLY A 179 -14.12 14.08 -2.03
N SER A 180 -15.16 14.58 -2.70
CA SER A 180 -16.51 14.04 -2.68
C SER A 180 -17.23 14.39 -3.99
N PRO A 181 -17.96 13.44 -4.61
CA PRO A 181 -18.76 13.72 -5.80
C PRO A 181 -19.90 14.72 -5.49
N PRO A 182 -20.38 15.48 -6.50
CA PRO A 182 -21.55 16.34 -6.36
C PRO A 182 -22.84 15.56 -6.07
#